data_AF-A0A7W4FLJ4-F1
#
_entry.id   AF-A0A7W4FLJ4-F1
#
_cell.length_a   1.000
_cell.length_b   1.000
_cell.length_c   1.000
_cell.angle_alpha   90.00
_cell.angle_beta   90.00
_cell.angle_gamma   90.00
#
_symmetry.space_group_name_H-M   'P 1'
#
loop_
_entity.id
_entity.type
_entity.pdbx_description
1 polymer ?
#
loop_
_entity_poly.entity_id
_entity_poly.type
_entity_poly.pdbx_seq_one_letter_code
_entity_poly.pdbx_strand_id
1 'polypeptide(L)'
;MYQQTQTYLTQLEDLLKQHQLWQNTPIDPQALNSTVPFCHDTMAFEQWLQFVFIEKMQMLVAKQQPLPSNFAIAPMAELMLTEKAGGDAIIALLTEFDNVLGSSHE
;
A
#
# COMPACT_ATOMS: atom_id res chain seq x y z
N MET A 1 17.00 -3.78 -1.44
CA MET A 1 15.57 -4.13 -1.65
C MET A 1 14.78 -4.22 -0.35
N TYR A 2 14.93 -5.25 0.49
CA TYR A 2 14.09 -5.40 1.70
C TYR A 2 14.11 -4.20 2.69
N GLN A 3 15.30 -3.65 2.98
CA GLN A 3 15.42 -2.45 3.83
C GLN A 3 14.77 -1.22 3.20
N GLN A 4 14.91 -1.04 1.89
CA GLN A 4 14.24 0.05 1.17
C GLN A 4 12.73 -0.11 1.26
N THR A 5 12.21 -1.33 1.03
CA THR A 5 10.79 -1.64 1.20
C THR A 5 10.30 -1.30 2.60
N GLN A 6 11.01 -1.67 3.66
CA GLN A 6 10.63 -1.27 5.03
C GLN A 6 10.57 0.25 5.21
N THR A 7 11.54 0.98 4.66
CA THR A 7 11.53 2.44 4.68
C THR A 7 10.32 3.02 3.94
N TYR A 8 9.94 2.46 2.79
CA TYR A 8 8.73 2.86 2.06
C TYR A 8 7.46 2.61 2.87
N LEU A 9 7.33 1.43 3.49
CA LEU A 9 6.16 1.09 4.29
C LEU A 9 6.01 2.03 5.48
N THR A 10 7.13 2.41 6.10
CA THR A 10 7.15 3.37 7.21
C THR A 10 6.72 4.77 6.76
N GLN A 11 7.23 5.24 5.61
CA GLN A 11 6.81 6.51 5.02
C GLN A 11 5.33 6.52 4.62
N LEU A 12 4.84 5.42 4.06
CA LEU A 12 3.44 5.29 3.67
C LEU A 12 2.54 5.36 4.89
N GLU A 13 2.90 4.67 5.98
CA GLU A 13 2.19 4.75 7.26
C GLU A 13 2.16 6.19 7.80
N ASP A 14 3.29 6.89 7.79
CA ASP A 14 3.38 8.27 8.26
C ASP A 14 2.49 9.22 7.43
N LEU A 15 2.54 9.12 6.10
CA LEU A 15 1.67 9.89 5.21
C LEU A 15 0.19 9.62 5.47
N LEU A 16 -0.21 8.35 5.60
CA LEU A 16 -1.59 7.98 5.91
C LEU A 16 -2.04 8.59 7.25
N LYS A 17 -1.18 8.56 8.27
CA LYS A 17 -1.46 9.16 9.59
C LYS A 17 -1.54 10.68 9.51
N GLN A 18 -0.59 11.33 8.83
CA GLN A 18 -0.54 12.77 8.63
C GLN A 18 -1.80 13.30 7.95
N HIS A 19 -2.32 12.55 6.99
CA HIS A 19 -3.49 12.93 6.21
C HIS A 19 -4.82 12.40 6.75
N GLN A 20 -4.82 11.83 7.96
CA GLN A 20 -6.01 11.25 8.60
C GLN A 20 -6.69 10.14 7.78
N LEU A 21 -5.93 9.48 6.90
CA LEU A 21 -6.33 8.31 6.12
C LEU A 21 -5.98 6.99 6.84
N TRP A 22 -5.24 7.09 7.94
CA TRP A 22 -4.94 5.97 8.83
C TRP A 22 -6.08 5.72 9.80
N GLN A 23 -6.53 4.46 9.86
CA GLN A 23 -7.60 4.04 10.73
C GLN A 23 -7.04 3.33 11.98
N ASN A 24 -7.40 3.81 13.17
CA ASN A 24 -7.04 3.13 14.42
C ASN A 24 -7.96 1.95 14.77
N THR A 25 -9.18 1.97 14.24
CA THR A 25 -10.15 0.90 14.42
C THR A 25 -9.78 -0.28 13.50
N PRO A 26 -9.81 -1.54 13.98
CA PRO A 26 -9.63 -2.69 13.10
C PRO A 26 -10.70 -2.74 12.02
N ILE A 27 -10.35 -3.20 10.82
CA ILE A 27 -11.33 -3.47 9.76
C ILE A 27 -12.07 -4.77 10.02
N ASP A 28 -13.25 -4.91 9.40
CA ASP A 28 -14.02 -6.14 9.50
C ASP A 28 -13.21 -7.33 8.95
N PRO A 29 -13.07 -8.44 9.69
CA PRO A 29 -12.31 -9.59 9.24
C PRO A 29 -12.91 -10.24 7.98
N GLN A 30 -14.20 -10.07 7.70
CA GLN A 30 -14.81 -10.53 6.46
C GLN A 30 -14.35 -9.67 5.26
N ALA A 31 -14.06 -8.39 5.46
CA ALA A 31 -13.52 -7.53 4.41
C ALA A 31 -12.11 -7.97 3.99
N LEU A 32 -11.30 -8.49 4.91
CA LEU A 32 -9.99 -9.08 4.60
C LEU A 32 -10.08 -10.39 3.79
N ASN A 33 -11.25 -11.05 3.80
CA ASN A 33 -11.49 -12.26 3.03
C ASN A 33 -11.98 -11.98 1.59
N SER A 34 -11.97 -10.72 1.16
CA SER A 34 -12.38 -10.35 -0.18
C SER A 34 -11.46 -10.97 -1.24
N THR A 35 -12.05 -11.58 -2.28
CA THR A 35 -11.34 -12.20 -3.39
C THR A 35 -11.11 -11.27 -4.57
N VAL A 36 -11.67 -10.05 -4.53
CA VAL A 36 -11.49 -9.05 -5.60
C VAL A 36 -10.18 -8.27 -5.42
N PRO A 37 -9.56 -7.79 -6.51
CA PRO A 37 -8.36 -6.98 -6.41
C PRO A 37 -8.61 -5.72 -5.58
N PHE A 38 -7.66 -5.40 -4.69
CA PHE A 38 -7.70 -4.25 -3.77
C PHE A 38 -8.87 -4.24 -2.77
N CYS A 39 -9.62 -5.34 -2.64
CA CYS A 39 -10.78 -5.43 -1.73
C CYS A 39 -11.79 -4.27 -1.89
N HIS A 40 -11.88 -3.68 -3.09
CA HIS A 40 -12.63 -2.45 -3.35
C HIS A 40 -14.15 -2.55 -3.11
N ASP A 41 -14.68 -3.77 -3.03
CA ASP A 41 -16.07 -4.06 -2.69
C ASP A 41 -16.34 -3.92 -1.18
N THR A 42 -15.34 -4.20 -0.35
CA THR A 42 -15.50 -4.38 1.10
C THR A 42 -14.83 -3.30 1.95
N MET A 43 -13.88 -2.54 1.39
CA MET A 43 -13.14 -1.51 2.11
C MET A 43 -12.65 -0.39 1.21
N ALA A 44 -12.37 0.77 1.80
CA ALA A 44 -11.75 1.88 1.10
C ALA A 44 -10.27 1.56 0.77
N PHE A 45 -9.76 2.19 -0.28
CA PHE A 45 -8.39 1.96 -0.75
C PHE A 45 -7.32 2.27 0.31
N GLU A 46 -7.50 3.35 1.08
CA GLU A 46 -6.65 3.72 2.22
C GLU A 46 -6.61 2.64 3.32
N GLN A 47 -7.75 1.99 3.59
CA GLN A 47 -7.84 0.87 4.54
C GLN A 47 -7.12 -0.35 3.98
N TRP A 48 -7.28 -0.62 2.69
CA TRP A 48 -6.55 -1.71 2.03
C TRP A 48 -5.03 -1.50 2.08
N LEU A 49 -4.56 -0.27 1.88
CA LEU A 49 -3.13 0.08 2.02
C LEU A 49 -2.61 -0.25 3.41
N GLN A 50 -3.36 0.11 4.44
CA GLN A 50 -3.00 -0.16 5.83
C GLN A 50 -3.04 -1.65 6.19
N PHE A 51 -4.20 -2.29 6.04
CA PHE A 51 -4.45 -3.60 6.64
C PHE A 51 -4.04 -4.78 5.76
N VAL A 52 -3.94 -4.57 4.45
CA VAL A 52 -3.59 -5.64 3.50
C VAL A 52 -2.21 -5.41 2.93
N PHE A 53 -1.96 -4.23 2.37
CA PHE A 53 -0.72 -3.98 1.63
C PHE A 53 0.49 -3.87 2.55
N ILE A 54 0.45 -3.00 3.58
CA ILE A 54 1.57 -2.82 4.51
C ILE A 54 1.90 -4.13 5.22
N GLU A 55 0.89 -4.78 5.82
CA GLU A 55 1.06 -6.07 6.50
C GLU A 55 1.66 -7.15 5.58
N LYS A 56 1.15 -7.27 4.35
CA LYS A 56 1.66 -8.25 3.38
C LYS A 56 3.10 -7.98 3.00
N MET A 57 3.45 -6.72 2.71
CA MET A 57 4.82 -6.35 2.33
C MET A 57 5.79 -6.52 3.49
N GLN A 58 5.41 -6.13 4.72
CA GLN A 58 6.22 -6.39 5.90
C GLN A 58 6.48 -7.89 6.09
N MET A 59 5.46 -8.73 5.90
CA MET A 59 5.59 -10.18 6.00
C MET A 59 6.53 -10.76 4.94
N LEU A 60 6.44 -10.30 3.69
CA LEU A 60 7.36 -10.71 2.63
C LEU A 60 8.80 -10.31 2.94
N VAL A 61 9.02 -9.07 3.42
CA VAL A 61 10.34 -8.61 3.85
C VAL A 61 10.87 -9.44 5.02
N ALA A 62 10.06 -9.65 6.06
CA ALA A 62 10.44 -10.40 7.24
C ALA A 62 10.81 -11.86 6.92
N LYS A 63 10.10 -12.47 5.96
CA LYS A 63 10.36 -13.82 5.48
C LYS A 63 11.39 -13.88 4.34
N GLN A 64 11.97 -12.75 3.94
CA GLN A 64 12.89 -12.62 2.81
C GLN A 64 12.35 -13.30 1.53
N GLN A 65 11.04 -13.18 1.30
CA GLN A 65 10.38 -13.73 0.12
C GLN A 65 10.47 -12.75 -1.05
N PRO A 66 10.43 -13.26 -2.30
CA PRO A 66 10.44 -12.40 -3.48
C PRO A 66 9.28 -11.41 -3.42
N LEU A 67 9.62 -10.13 -3.57
CA LEU A 67 8.65 -9.05 -3.63
C LEU A 67 7.90 -9.10 -4.97
N PRO A 68 6.61 -8.75 -5.01
CA PRO A 68 5.85 -8.79 -6.25
C PRO A 68 6.33 -7.70 -7.22
N SER A 69 6.90 -8.09 -8.36
CA SER A 69 7.39 -7.15 -9.38
C SER A 69 6.35 -6.78 -10.44
N ASN A 70 5.23 -7.50 -10.51
CA ASN A 70 4.20 -7.32 -11.56
C ASN A 70 2.91 -6.66 -11.02
N PHE A 71 3.05 -5.80 -10.00
CA PHE A 71 1.91 -5.18 -9.35
C PHE A 71 2.12 -3.68 -9.33
N ALA A 72 1.10 -2.93 -9.75
CA ALA A 72 1.10 -1.48 -9.79
C ALA A 72 -0.08 -0.93 -8.99
N ILE A 73 0.22 -0.06 -8.03
CA ILE A 73 -0.72 0.48 -7.03
C ILE A 73 -0.91 1.97 -7.26
N ALA A 74 0.13 2.65 -7.73
CA ALA A 74 0.12 4.05 -8.11
C ALA A 74 -1.10 4.44 -8.98
N PRO A 75 -1.44 3.77 -10.10
CA PRO A 75 -2.59 4.18 -10.90
C PRO A 75 -3.92 4.04 -10.15
N MET A 76 -4.03 3.07 -9.23
CA MET A 76 -5.23 2.92 -8.41
C MET A 76 -5.29 3.98 -7.31
N ALA A 77 -4.14 4.33 -6.73
CA ALA A 77 -4.01 5.42 -5.78
C ALA A 77 -4.35 6.76 -6.40
N GLU A 78 -3.95 7.02 -7.65
CA GLU A 78 -4.34 8.21 -8.40
C GLU A 78 -5.86 8.31 -8.49
N LEU A 79 -6.53 7.24 -8.91
CA LEU A 79 -7.98 7.25 -9.05
C LEU A 79 -8.71 7.42 -7.71
N MET A 80 -8.19 6.84 -6.62
CA MET A 80 -8.88 6.80 -5.32
C MET A 80 -8.50 7.93 -4.36
N LEU A 81 -7.28 8.48 -4.48
CA LEU A 81 -6.71 9.45 -3.55
C LEU A 81 -6.55 10.84 -4.16
N THR A 82 -6.70 11.05 -5.47
CA THR A 82 -6.53 12.38 -6.10
C THR A 82 -7.41 13.47 -5.46
N GLU A 83 -8.60 13.12 -4.99
CA GLU A 83 -9.52 14.06 -4.32
C GLU A 83 -9.30 14.18 -2.80
N LYS A 84 -8.37 13.40 -2.23
CA LYS A 84 -8.07 13.37 -0.80
C LYS A 84 -6.96 14.35 -0.44
N ALA A 85 -7.06 14.94 0.74
CA ALA A 85 -5.98 15.77 1.28
C ALA A 85 -4.71 14.93 1.43
N GLY A 86 -3.62 15.30 0.75
CA GLY A 86 -2.36 14.56 0.77
C GLY A 86 -2.28 13.32 -0.11
N GLY A 87 -3.30 13.10 -0.95
CA GLY A 87 -3.29 12.01 -1.93
C GLY A 87 -2.09 12.09 -2.86
N ASP A 88 -1.73 13.29 -3.33
CA ASP A 88 -0.57 13.53 -4.21
C ASP A 88 0.75 12.99 -3.63
N ALA A 89 1.00 13.24 -2.34
CA ALA A 89 2.20 12.74 -1.66
C ALA A 89 2.22 11.21 -1.56
N ILE A 90 1.07 10.61 -1.28
CA ILE A 90 0.92 9.14 -1.20
C ILE A 90 1.07 8.52 -2.59
N ILE A 91 0.47 9.11 -3.61
CA ILE A 91 0.58 8.70 -5.01
C ILE A 91 2.04 8.74 -5.45
N ALA A 92 2.74 9.83 -5.17
CA ALA A 92 4.15 9.98 -5.50
C ALA A 92 5.01 8.89 -4.83
N LEU A 93 4.78 8.62 -3.55
CA LEU A 93 5.48 7.56 -2.81
C LEU A 93 5.20 6.17 -3.41
N LEU A 94 3.94 5.86 -3.71
CA LEU A 94 3.54 4.59 -4.31
C LEU A 94 4.10 4.42 -5.73
N THR A 95 4.19 5.51 -6.49
CA THR A 95 4.79 5.54 -7.82
C THR A 95 6.28 5.24 -7.76
N GLU A 96 7.00 5.86 -6.82
CA GLU A 96 8.41 5.57 -6.59
C GLU A 96 8.60 4.10 -6.21
N PHE A 97 7.75 3.59 -5.32
CA PHE A 97 7.78 2.21 -4.88
C PHE A 97 7.51 1.20 -6.02
N ASP A 98 6.49 1.45 -6.84
CA ASP A 98 6.17 0.63 -8.03
C ASP A 98 7.34 0.62 -9.02
N ASN A 99 8.02 1.76 -9.23
CA ASN A 99 9.20 1.82 -10.08
C ASN A 99 10.38 1.02 -9.50
N VAL A 100 10.63 1.09 -8.19
CA VAL A 100 11.69 0.32 -7.54
C VAL A 100 11.42 -1.18 -7.65
N LEU A 101 10.19 -1.63 -7.46
CA LEU A 101 9.81 -3.03 -7.61
C LEU A 101 9.80 -3.50 -9.06
N GLY A 102 9.25 -2.70 -9.98
CA GLY A 102 9.17 -3.02 -11.41
C GLY A 102 10.53 -3.02 -12.11
N SER A 103 11.49 -2.21 -11.64
CA SER A 103 12.87 -2.18 -12.15
C SER A 103 13.74 -3.32 -11.61
N SER A 104 13.19 -4.22 -10.79
CA SER A 104 13.88 -5.41 -10.30
C SER A 104 13.96 -6.47 -11.40
N HIS A 105 14.74 -6.19 -12.44
CA HIS A 105 15.19 -7.13 -13.45
C HIS A 105 16.71 -7.26 -13.31
N GLU A 106 17.15 -8.16 -12.43
CA GLU A 106 18.50 -8.71 -12.44
C GLU A 106 18.44 -10.23 -12.31
#